data_AF-A0A1D2X582-F1
#
_entry.id   AF-A0A1D2X582-F1
#
_cell.length_a   1.000
_cell.length_b   1.000
_cell.length_c   1.000
_cell.angle_alpha   90.00
_cell.angle_beta   90.00
_cell.angle_gamma   90.00
#
_symmetry.space_group_name_H-M   'P 1'
#
loop_
_entity.id
_entity.type
_entity.pdbx_description
1 polymer ?
#
loop_
_entity_poly.entity_id
_entity_poly.type
_entity_poly.pdbx_seq_one_letter_code
_entity_poly.pdbx_strand_id
1 'polypeptide(L)'
;MKEVLNQIAKTALQIDTLERQGSDSLDFHDLAVWQIKKALMNAYQKGYMQGEIDTVNKRYGVTTARPCDNCLRIFVPINHNDHEQGCFCDLCLTNPEE
;
A
#
# COMPACT_ATOMS: atom_id res chain seq x y z
N MET A 1 -5.56 -8.10 -4.58
CA MET A 1 -4.32 -8.11 -5.41
C MET A 1 -4.50 -7.39 -6.74
N LYS A 2 -5.53 -7.71 -7.55
CA LYS A 2 -5.80 -7.03 -8.84
C LYS A 2 -5.91 -5.51 -8.73
N GLU A 3 -6.59 -5.00 -7.71
CA GLU A 3 -6.74 -3.55 -7.49
C GLU A 3 -5.41 -2.83 -7.25
N VAL A 4 -4.50 -3.43 -6.50
CA VAL A 4 -3.15 -2.88 -6.25
C VAL A 4 -2.34 -2.81 -7.54
N LEU A 5 -2.40 -3.85 -8.36
CA LEU A 5 -1.72 -3.88 -9.65
C LEU A 5 -2.29 -2.82 -10.61
N ASN A 6 -3.61 -2.66 -10.65
CA ASN A 6 -4.26 -1.62 -11.45
C ASN A 6 -3.88 -0.21 -10.98
N GLN A 7 -3.77 0.02 -9.67
CA GLN A 7 -3.27 1.30 -9.15
C GLN A 7 -1.83 1.57 -9.59
N ILE A 8 -0.95 0.56 -9.54
CA ILE A 8 0.45 0.70 -9.97
C ILE A 8 0.53 0.97 -11.47
N ALA A 9 -0.23 0.23 -12.30
CA ALA A 9 -0.33 0.47 -13.74
C ALA A 9 -0.70 1.92 -14.04
N LYS A 10 -1.77 2.43 -13.43
CA LYS A 10 -2.25 3.79 -13.67
C LYS A 10 -1.26 4.86 -13.21
N THR A 11 -0.65 4.68 -12.05
CA THR A 11 0.17 5.73 -11.42
C THR A 11 1.64 5.73 -11.82
N ALA A 12 2.23 4.57 -12.10
CA ALA A 12 3.65 4.42 -12.44
C ALA A 12 3.86 4.26 -13.95
N LEU A 13 2.97 3.53 -14.63
CA LEU A 13 3.12 3.18 -16.04
C LEU A 13 2.20 3.99 -16.97
N GLN A 14 1.18 4.67 -16.42
CA GLN A 14 0.17 5.42 -17.17
C GLN A 14 -0.66 4.55 -18.13
N ILE A 15 -0.92 3.31 -17.73
CA ILE A 15 -1.77 2.35 -18.46
C ILE A 15 -2.90 1.87 -17.56
N ASP A 16 -4.01 1.42 -18.13
CA ASP A 16 -5.22 1.13 -17.36
C ASP A 16 -5.13 -0.12 -16.49
N THR A 17 -4.44 -1.14 -16.99
CA THR A 17 -4.36 -2.48 -16.39
C THR A 17 -3.08 -3.20 -16.84
N LEU A 18 -2.66 -4.21 -16.09
CA LEU A 18 -1.61 -5.17 -16.51
C LEU A 18 -2.20 -6.45 -17.13
N GLU A 19 -3.53 -6.54 -17.21
CA GLU A 19 -4.24 -7.65 -17.83
C GLU A 19 -4.30 -7.45 -19.36
N ARG A 20 -4.12 -8.53 -20.12
CA ARG A 20 -4.22 -8.50 -21.59
C ARG A 20 -5.63 -8.10 -22.03
N GLN A 21 -5.72 -7.16 -22.97
CA GLN A 21 -6.98 -6.63 -23.52
C GLN A 21 -7.25 -7.12 -24.95
N GLY A 22 -6.29 -7.75 -25.61
CA GLY A 22 -6.46 -8.33 -26.95
C GLY A 22 -6.47 -7.30 -28.07
N SER A 23 -5.85 -6.14 -27.85
CA SER A 23 -5.75 -5.04 -28.81
C SER A 23 -4.35 -4.46 -28.76
N ASP A 24 -3.72 -4.27 -29.92
CA ASP A 24 -2.33 -3.83 -29.97
C ASP A 24 -2.12 -2.48 -29.27
N SER A 25 -3.03 -1.52 -29.50
CA SER A 25 -2.99 -0.20 -28.86
C SER A 25 -3.17 -0.20 -27.34
N LEU A 26 -3.68 -1.31 -26.78
CA LEU A 26 -3.97 -1.47 -25.36
C LEU A 26 -2.99 -2.42 -24.66
N ASP A 27 -2.30 -3.28 -25.43
CA ASP A 27 -1.37 -4.29 -24.91
C ASP A 27 0.10 -3.90 -25.11
N PHE A 28 0.40 -3.03 -26.07
CA PHE A 28 1.76 -2.57 -26.36
C PHE A 28 1.94 -1.10 -25.96
N HIS A 29 2.91 -0.87 -25.09
CA HIS A 29 3.22 0.46 -24.56
C HIS A 29 4.72 0.73 -24.61
N ASP A 30 5.09 1.91 -25.12
CA ASP A 30 6.44 2.44 -24.99
C ASP A 30 6.61 3.05 -23.60
N LEU A 31 7.41 2.38 -22.77
CA LEU A 31 7.63 2.77 -21.37
C LEU A 31 9.10 3.08 -21.13
N ALA A 32 9.35 4.16 -20.41
CA ALA A 32 10.70 4.45 -19.99
C ALA A 32 11.17 3.49 -18.89
N VAL A 33 12.45 3.13 -18.90
CA VAL A 33 13.05 2.19 -17.92
C VAL A 33 12.84 2.63 -16.46
N TRP A 34 12.76 3.94 -16.20
CA TRP A 34 12.49 4.46 -14.86
C TRP A 34 11.03 4.30 -14.43
N GLN A 35 10.07 4.27 -15.36
CA GLN A 35 8.67 3.94 -15.05
C GLN A 35 8.55 2.49 -14.62
N ILE A 36 9.22 1.58 -15.34
CA ILE A 36 9.28 0.15 -14.99
C ILE A 36 9.92 -0.02 -13.60
N LYS A 37 11.06 0.64 -13.34
CA LYS A 37 11.71 0.64 -12.03
C LYS A 37 10.76 1.12 -10.93
N LYS A 38 10.05 2.23 -11.16
CA LYS A 38 9.09 2.80 -10.20
C LYS A 38 7.93 1.82 -9.93
N ALA A 39 7.37 1.20 -10.97
CA ALA A 39 6.30 0.22 -10.82
C ALA A 39 6.73 -1.00 -9.98
N LEU A 40 7.93 -1.53 -10.23
CA LEU A 40 8.48 -2.65 -9.46
C LEU A 40 8.75 -2.29 -8.00
N MET A 41 9.32 -1.11 -7.73
CA MET A 41 9.51 -0.62 -6.36
C MET A 41 8.19 -0.44 -5.63
N ASN A 42 7.18 0.13 -6.28
CA ASN A 42 5.84 0.29 -5.70
C ASN A 42 5.18 -1.06 -5.40
N ALA A 43 5.31 -2.04 -6.30
CA ALA A 43 4.81 -3.40 -6.09
C ALA A 43 5.47 -4.08 -4.90
N TYR A 44 6.81 -4.01 -4.82
CA TYR A 44 7.58 -4.54 -3.71
C TYR A 44 7.17 -3.91 -2.37
N GLN A 45 7.11 -2.58 -2.30
CA GLN A 45 6.74 -1.86 -1.08
C GLN A 45 5.33 -2.24 -0.60
N LYS A 46 4.34 -2.27 -1.50
CA LYS A 46 2.97 -2.67 -1.14
C LYS A 46 2.90 -4.12 -0.66
N GLY A 47 3.62 -5.04 -1.33
CA GLY A 47 3.70 -6.44 -0.92
C GLY A 47 4.37 -6.62 0.45
N TYR A 48 5.49 -5.92 0.66
CA TYR A 48 6.21 -5.92 1.94
C TYR A 48 5.32 -5.42 3.08
N MET A 49 4.63 -4.30 2.89
CA MET A 49 3.74 -3.74 3.92
C MET A 49 2.55 -4.63 4.23
N GLN A 50 1.96 -5.28 3.23
CA GLN A 50 0.91 -6.26 3.48
C GLN A 50 1.42 -7.44 4.32
N GLY A 51 2.63 -7.94 4.03
CA GLY A 51 3.23 -9.03 4.81
C GLY A 51 3.50 -8.65 6.27
N GLU A 52 3.94 -7.42 6.53
CA GLU A 52 4.11 -6.89 7.89
C GLU A 52 2.77 -6.81 8.64
N ILE A 53 1.73 -6.27 7.98
CA ILE A 53 0.35 -6.23 8.51
C ILE A 53 -0.14 -7.64 8.87
N ASP A 54 0.00 -8.59 7.94
CA ASP A 54 -0.44 -9.97 8.13
C ASP A 54 0.30 -10.67 9.28
N THR A 55 1.61 -10.40 9.42
CA THR A 55 2.43 -10.92 10.51
C THR A 55 1.97 -10.39 11.86
N VAL A 56 1.70 -9.08 11.95
CA VAL A 56 1.19 -8.43 13.17
C VAL A 56 -0.21 -8.93 13.51
N ASN A 57 -1.11 -8.97 12.53
CA ASN A 57 -2.46 -9.52 12.67
C ASN A 57 -2.42 -10.95 13.24
N LYS A 58 -1.57 -11.82 12.68
CA LYS A 58 -1.40 -13.20 13.15
C LYS A 58 -0.81 -13.27 14.56
N ARG A 59 0.16 -12.42 14.88
CA ARG A 59 0.84 -12.42 16.20
C ARG A 59 -0.08 -12.01 17.33
N TYR A 60 -0.95 -11.03 17.10
CA TYR A 60 -1.85 -10.48 18.12
C TYR A 60 -3.29 -10.98 18.01
N GLY A 61 -3.63 -11.76 16.97
CA GLY A 61 -4.98 -12.26 16.75
C GLY A 61 -5.99 -11.18 16.35
N VAL A 62 -5.55 -10.18 15.59
CA VAL A 62 -6.35 -9.01 15.16
C VAL A 62 -6.45 -8.94 13.63
N THR A 63 -7.36 -8.11 13.11
CA THR A 63 -7.51 -7.83 11.67
C THR A 63 -7.40 -6.35 11.34
N THR A 64 -7.18 -5.51 12.36
CA THR A 64 -7.22 -4.05 12.29
C THR A 64 -5.83 -3.43 12.20
N ALA A 65 -4.77 -4.23 12.08
CA ALA A 65 -3.43 -3.68 11.97
C ALA A 65 -3.31 -2.81 10.71
N ARG A 66 -2.76 -1.61 10.89
CA ARG A 66 -2.59 -0.64 9.80
C ARG A 66 -1.24 0.08 9.91
N PRO A 67 -0.65 0.50 8.79
CA PRO A 67 0.51 1.38 8.82
C PRO A 67 0.09 2.77 9.33
N CYS A 68 0.97 3.45 10.06
CA CYS A 68 0.80 4.87 10.36
C CYS A 68 1.05 5.71 9.11
N ASP A 69 0.21 6.73 8.89
CA ASP A 69 0.27 7.61 7.72
C ASP A 69 1.57 8.42 7.62
N ASN A 70 2.31 8.58 8.74
CA ASN A 70 3.56 9.34 8.80
C ASN A 70 4.82 8.44 8.87
N CYS A 71 4.88 7.48 9.81
CA CYS A 71 6.06 6.60 10.00
C CYS A 71 6.02 5.30 9.18
N LEU A 72 4.89 4.91 8.58
CA LEU A 72 4.65 3.60 7.95
C LEU A 72 4.87 2.37 8.84
N ARG A 73 5.21 2.56 10.12
CA ARG A 73 5.27 1.48 11.11
C ARG A 73 3.88 0.86 11.28
N ILE A 74 3.81 -0.46 11.39
CA ILE A 74 2.54 -1.16 11.59
C ILE A 74 2.10 -1.05 13.05
N PHE A 75 0.88 -0.57 13.25
CA PHE A 75 0.24 -0.42 14.56
C PHE A 75 -0.96 -1.36 14.68
N VAL A 76 -1.24 -1.79 15.92
CA VAL A 76 -2.45 -2.51 16.29
C VAL A 76 -3.31 -1.60 17.17
N PRO A 77 -4.53 -1.22 16.76
CA PRO A 77 -5.44 -0.50 17.63
C PRO A 77 -5.96 -1.43 18.72
N ILE A 78 -5.93 -0.98 19.98
CA ILE A 78 -6.22 -1.84 21.14
C ILE A 78 -7.74 -1.98 21.40
N ASN A 79 -8.62 -1.14 20.84
CA ASN A 79 -10.08 -1.35 20.86
C ASN A 79 -10.82 -0.87 19.60
N HIS A 80 -12.01 -1.44 19.35
CA HIS A 80 -12.85 -1.20 18.16
C HIS A 80 -13.46 0.22 18.06
N ASN A 81 -13.32 1.07 19.09
CA ASN A 81 -13.96 2.39 19.18
C ASN A 81 -12.98 3.58 19.24
N ASP A 82 -11.68 3.38 19.06
CA ASP A 82 -10.69 4.45 19.25
C ASP A 82 -10.48 5.31 17.97
N HIS A 83 -11.56 5.58 17.23
CA HIS A 83 -11.52 6.52 16.11
C HIS A 83 -11.50 8.00 16.54
N GLU A 84 -11.59 8.30 17.84
CA GLU A 84 -11.79 9.67 18.33
C GLU A 84 -10.70 10.23 19.25
N GLN A 85 -9.60 9.53 19.53
CA GLN A 85 -8.47 10.15 20.24
C GLN A 85 -7.15 9.65 19.68
N GLY A 86 -6.56 10.45 18.79
CA GLY A 86 -5.13 10.50 18.49
C GLY A 86 -4.33 9.19 18.52
N CYS A 87 -4.16 8.54 17.36
CA CYS A 87 -3.22 7.42 17.24
C CYS A 87 -1.77 7.89 17.47
N PHE A 88 -1.21 7.62 18.65
CA PHE A 88 0.17 7.95 19.02
C PHE A 88 1.16 6.93 18.43
N CYS A 89 1.83 7.27 17.31
CA CYS A 89 3.07 6.56 16.89
C CYS A 89 4.17 7.02 17.87
N ASP A 90 4.58 6.14 18.80
CA ASP A 90 5.65 6.40 19.81
C ASP A 90 6.96 6.98 19.20
N LEU A 91 7.16 6.79 17.89
CA LEU A 91 8.32 7.29 17.15
C LEU A 91 8.07 8.65 16.45
N CYS A 92 6.83 8.99 16.11
CA CYS A 92 6.52 10.23 15.40
C CYS A 92 6.11 11.40 16.29
N LEU A 93 5.59 11.14 17.50
CA LEU A 93 4.91 12.15 18.33
C LEU A 93 3.82 12.96 17.60
N THR A 94 3.45 12.61 16.36
CA THR A 94 2.44 13.31 15.58
C THR A 94 1.08 12.82 16.01
N ASN A 95 0.35 13.70 16.69
CA ASN A 95 -1.06 13.54 16.93
C ASN A 95 -1.79 13.78 15.60
N PRO A 96 -2.67 12.90 15.10
CA PRO A 96 -3.40 13.13 13.84
C PRO A 96 -4.40 14.32 13.90
N GLU A 97 -4.47 15.02 15.03
CA GLU A 97 -5.34 16.18 15.28
C GLU A 97 -4.62 17.54 15.21
N GLU A 98 -3.32 17.60 14.87
CA GLU A 98 -2.55 18.83 14.61
C GLU A 98 -2.21 19.00 13.11
#